data_AF-A0A358CZR3-F1
#
_entry.id   AF-A0A358CZR3-F1
#
_cell.length_a   1.000
_cell.length_b   1.000
_cell.length_c   1.000
_cell.angle_alpha   90.00
_cell.angle_beta   90.00
_cell.angle_gamma   90.00
#
_symmetry.space_group_name_H-M   'P 1'
#
loop_
_entity.id
_entity.type
_entity.pdbx_description
1 polymer ?
#
loop_
_entity_poly.entity_id
_entity_poly.type
_entity_poly.pdbx_seq_one_letter_code
_entity_poly.pdbx_strand_id
1 'polypeptide(L)'
;MALADFKLEDRFTRSEGDVAMSGVQALLRVLLDQLRADKRDGLNNAAMVSGYRGSPLGGIDSLMLGNADELAENNIQFVPGLNEDLGATTVWGSQLANRNFDGKFDGVLGMWYGKAPGVDRSGDAIRHANVCGVDPKGGVLL
;
A
#
# COMPACT_ATOMS: atom_id res chain seq x y z
N MET A 1 -0.51 -3.24 -31.78
CA MET A 1 -1.62 -2.44 -31.23
C MET A 1 -0.98 -1.21 -30.60
N ALA A 2 -1.15 -0.02 -31.19
CA ALA A 2 -0.59 1.19 -30.60
C ALA A 2 -1.37 1.49 -29.32
N LEU A 3 -0.67 1.78 -28.21
CA LEU A 3 -1.26 2.41 -27.03
C LEU A 3 -1.76 3.79 -27.47
N ALA A 4 -2.97 3.85 -28.00
CA ALA A 4 -3.55 5.10 -28.48
C ALA A 4 -3.71 6.05 -27.29
N ASP A 5 -3.19 7.28 -27.46
CA ASP A 5 -3.29 8.40 -26.52
C ASP A 5 -2.98 8.06 -25.04
N PHE A 6 -1.81 7.47 -24.79
CA PHE A 6 -1.31 7.15 -23.45
C PHE A 6 -0.29 8.18 -22.98
N LYS A 7 -0.57 8.84 -21.85
CA LYS A 7 0.41 9.64 -21.09
C LYS A 7 0.97 8.80 -19.95
N LEU A 8 2.20 9.12 -19.53
CA LEU A 8 2.83 8.38 -18.42
C LEU A 8 2.03 8.49 -17.12
N GLU A 9 1.35 9.62 -16.89
CA GLU A 9 0.48 9.87 -15.73
C GLU A 9 -0.76 8.95 -15.71
N ASP A 10 -1.26 8.55 -16.89
CA ASP A 10 -2.47 7.72 -17.02
C ASP A 10 -2.33 6.38 -16.30
N ARG A 11 -1.10 5.92 -16.05
CA ARG A 11 -0.84 4.68 -15.30
C ARG A 11 -1.43 4.71 -13.89
N PHE A 12 -1.66 5.88 -13.29
CA PHE A 12 -2.27 6.00 -11.97
C PHE A 12 -3.70 6.53 -12.05
N THR A 13 -4.03 7.40 -13.01
CA THR A 13 -5.32 8.11 -13.04
C THR A 13 -6.40 7.44 -13.90
N ARG A 14 -6.03 6.77 -14.99
CA ARG A 14 -6.99 6.20 -15.95
C ARG A 14 -7.70 4.98 -15.35
N SER A 15 -9.03 5.00 -15.31
CA SER A 15 -9.86 3.93 -14.71
C SER A 15 -10.23 2.79 -15.66
N GLU A 16 -10.14 2.99 -16.97
CA GLU A 16 -10.59 2.04 -17.99
C GLU A 16 -9.60 1.93 -19.16
N GLY A 17 -9.56 0.78 -19.82
CA GLY A 17 -8.66 0.50 -20.93
C GLY A 17 -7.24 0.12 -20.49
N ASP A 18 -6.30 0.14 -21.44
CA ASP A 18 -4.94 -0.36 -21.24
C ASP A 18 -3.99 0.73 -20.74
N VAL A 19 -3.10 0.34 -19.82
CA VAL A 19 -1.99 1.17 -19.31
C VAL A 19 -0.72 0.35 -19.23
N ALA A 20 0.42 0.97 -19.52
CA ALA A 20 1.74 0.33 -19.41
C ALA A 20 2.43 0.75 -18.12
N MET A 21 2.83 -0.23 -17.29
CA MET A 21 3.54 0.04 -16.04
C MET A 21 4.48 -1.10 -15.64
N SER A 22 5.46 -0.80 -14.78
CA SER A 22 6.33 -1.80 -14.17
C SER A 22 5.61 -2.49 -12.99
N GLY A 23 6.15 -3.62 -12.52
CA GLY A 23 5.61 -4.31 -11.33
C GLY A 23 5.60 -3.43 -10.08
N VAL A 24 6.65 -2.62 -9.87
CA VAL A 24 6.71 -1.68 -8.73
C VAL A 24 5.63 -0.60 -8.84
N GLN A 25 5.31 -0.14 -10.05
CA GLN A 25 4.22 0.80 -10.28
C GLN A 25 2.84 0.16 -10.09
N ALA A 26 2.71 -1.13 -10.44
CA ALA A 26 1.49 -1.88 -10.19
C ALA A 26 1.15 -1.98 -8.69
N LEU A 27 2.14 -1.98 -7.80
CA LEU A 27 1.93 -1.96 -6.34
C LEU A 27 1.29 -0.66 -5.84
N LEU A 28 1.67 0.50 -6.39
CA LEU A 28 0.95 1.74 -6.09
C LEU A 28 -0.44 1.73 -6.75
N ARG A 29 -0.52 1.25 -7.99
CA ARG A 29 -1.77 1.21 -8.74
C ARG A 29 -2.85 0.38 -8.05
N VAL A 30 -2.51 -0.79 -7.51
CA VAL A 30 -3.49 -1.66 -6.84
C VAL A 30 -4.08 -1.00 -5.59
N LEU A 31 -3.29 -0.20 -4.85
CA LEU A 31 -3.79 0.57 -3.72
C LEU A 31 -4.81 1.63 -4.17
N LEU A 32 -4.46 2.40 -5.21
CA LEU A 32 -5.36 3.42 -5.77
C LEU A 32 -6.67 2.80 -6.25
N ASP A 33 -6.59 1.68 -6.98
CA ASP A 33 -7.78 1.02 -7.53
C ASP A 33 -8.65 0.38 -6.44
N GLN A 34 -8.04 -0.17 -5.38
CA GLN A 34 -8.79 -0.66 -4.23
C GLN A 34 -9.51 0.49 -3.51
N LEU A 35 -8.85 1.60 -3.23
CA LEU A 35 -9.49 2.76 -2.58
C LEU A 35 -10.59 3.39 -3.44
N ARG A 36 -10.44 3.36 -4.77
CA ARG A 36 -11.51 3.74 -5.70
C ARG A 36 -12.69 2.78 -5.62
N ALA A 37 -12.45 1.48 -5.50
CA ALA A 37 -13.50 0.49 -5.30
C ALA A 37 -14.24 0.72 -3.98
N ASP A 38 -13.49 0.87 -2.88
CA ASP A 38 -14.03 1.15 -1.55
C ASP A 38 -14.91 2.42 -1.55
N LYS A 39 -14.46 3.48 -2.23
CA LYS A 39 -15.23 4.72 -2.37
C LYS A 39 -16.53 4.53 -3.17
N ARG A 40 -16.55 3.67 -4.19
CA ARG A 40 -17.79 3.33 -4.91
C ARG A 40 -18.78 2.58 -4.02
N ASP A 41 -18.27 1.82 -3.07
CA ASP A 41 -19.07 1.11 -2.06
C ASP A 41 -19.43 1.99 -0.85
N GLY A 42 -19.08 3.29 -0.89
CA GLY A 42 -19.40 4.27 0.14
C GLY A 42 -18.49 4.25 1.36
N LEU A 43 -17.35 3.56 1.29
CA LEU A 43 -16.36 3.50 2.37
C LEU A 43 -15.35 4.64 2.24
N ASN A 44 -14.99 5.26 3.38
CA ASN A 44 -13.90 6.21 3.48
C ASN A 44 -12.66 5.52 4.06
N ASN A 45 -12.01 4.69 3.24
CA ASN A 45 -10.79 3.97 3.59
C ASN A 45 -9.52 4.79 3.34
N ALA A 46 -8.45 4.39 3.99
CA ALA A 46 -7.09 4.89 3.77
C ALA A 46 -6.12 3.74 3.47
N ALA A 47 -4.89 4.06 3.08
CA ALA A 47 -3.82 3.07 3.00
C ALA A 47 -2.58 3.49 3.80
N MET A 48 -1.91 2.51 4.39
CA MET A 48 -0.64 2.64 5.10
C MET A 48 0.41 1.77 4.42
N VAL A 49 1.43 2.41 3.84
CA VAL A 49 2.54 1.73 3.18
C VAL A 49 3.79 1.89 4.01
N SER A 50 4.46 0.78 4.34
CA SER A 50 5.76 0.84 5.02
C SER A 50 6.62 -0.37 4.67
N GLY A 51 7.94 -0.21 4.73
CA GLY A 51 8.85 -1.28 4.35
C GLY A 51 10.28 -0.78 4.26
N TYR A 52 11.17 -1.66 3.81
CA TYR A 52 12.58 -1.34 3.65
C TYR A 52 13.10 -1.67 2.26
N ARG A 53 13.94 -0.77 1.75
CA ARG A 53 14.46 -0.83 0.38
C ARG A 53 15.33 -2.06 0.18
N GLY A 54 15.13 -2.72 -0.95
CA GLY A 54 16.02 -3.79 -1.41
C GLY A 54 15.60 -4.27 -2.78
N SER A 55 16.55 -4.71 -3.62
CA SER A 55 16.21 -5.34 -4.90
C SER A 55 15.28 -6.54 -4.69
N PRO A 56 14.21 -6.72 -5.50
CA PRO A 56 13.82 -5.92 -6.68
C PRO A 56 12.93 -4.69 -6.38
N LEU A 57 12.57 -4.47 -5.12
CA LEU A 57 11.61 -3.46 -4.65
C LEU A 57 12.25 -2.11 -4.29
N GLY A 58 13.53 -1.90 -4.60
CA GLY A 58 14.28 -0.69 -4.19
C GLY A 58 13.73 0.62 -4.75
N GLY A 59 12.90 0.57 -5.79
CA GLY A 59 12.26 1.74 -6.39
C GLY A 59 10.96 2.18 -5.70
N ILE A 60 10.43 1.44 -4.72
CA ILE A 60 9.14 1.77 -4.08
C ILE A 60 9.20 3.13 -3.39
N ASP A 61 10.21 3.40 -2.56
CA ASP A 61 10.32 4.70 -1.89
C ASP A 61 10.36 5.86 -2.87
N SER A 62 11.19 5.76 -3.92
CA SER A 62 11.29 6.80 -4.94
C SER A 62 9.98 6.98 -5.69
N LEU A 63 9.25 5.90 -5.95
CA LEU A 63 7.93 5.96 -6.54
C LEU A 63 6.94 6.68 -5.62
N MET A 64 6.85 6.30 -4.35
CA MET A 64 5.91 6.88 -3.38
C MET A 64 6.21 8.36 -3.13
N LEU A 65 7.47 8.70 -2.90
CA LEU A 65 7.91 10.08 -2.70
C LEU A 65 7.72 10.94 -3.95
N GLY A 66 7.94 10.36 -5.14
CA GLY A 66 7.74 11.05 -6.42
C GLY A 66 6.27 11.26 -6.79
N ASN A 67 5.33 10.60 -6.12
CA ASN A 67 3.89 10.72 -6.36
C ASN A 67 3.14 11.19 -5.10
N ALA A 68 3.80 11.94 -4.21
CA ALA A 68 3.26 12.33 -2.91
C ALA A 68 1.88 13.03 -2.99
N ASP A 69 1.64 13.84 -4.03
CA ASP A 69 0.36 14.51 -4.24
C ASP A 69 -0.77 13.51 -4.53
N GLU A 70 -0.55 12.55 -5.44
CA GLU A 70 -1.51 11.48 -5.74
C GLU A 70 -1.79 10.63 -4.49
N LEU A 71 -0.75 10.37 -3.68
CA LEU A 71 -0.90 9.65 -2.40
C LEU A 71 -1.80 10.43 -1.44
N ALA A 72 -1.56 11.73 -1.26
CA ALA A 72 -2.32 12.58 -0.35
C ALA A 72 -3.78 12.72 -0.79
N GLU A 73 -4.04 12.89 -2.09
CA GLU A 73 -5.40 13.00 -2.65
C GLU A 73 -6.23 11.73 -2.44
N ASN A 74 -5.58 10.57 -2.31
CA ASN A 74 -6.22 9.27 -2.15
C ASN A 74 -6.08 8.69 -0.73
N ASN A 75 -5.76 9.48 0.30
CA ASN A 75 -5.59 9.00 1.68
C ASN A 75 -4.53 7.89 1.86
N ILE A 76 -3.47 7.90 1.05
CA ILE A 76 -2.36 6.95 1.14
C ILE A 76 -1.23 7.61 1.94
N GLN A 77 -0.91 7.01 3.09
CA GLN A 77 0.24 7.40 3.90
C GLN A 77 1.40 6.45 3.62
N PHE A 78 2.52 7.01 3.15
CA PHE A 78 3.78 6.29 3.07
C PHE A 78 4.69 6.66 4.24
N VAL A 79 5.16 5.65 4.97
CA VAL A 79 6.15 5.79 6.05
C VAL A 79 7.31 4.86 5.76
N PRO A 80 8.48 5.35 5.31
CA PRO A 80 9.63 4.49 5.08
C PRO A 80 10.08 3.86 6.40
N GLY A 81 10.27 2.54 6.42
CA GLY A 81 10.79 1.83 7.58
C GLY A 81 12.28 2.10 7.78
N LEU A 82 12.75 2.02 9.02
CA LEU A 82 14.20 1.99 9.31
C LEU A 82 14.79 0.61 9.02
N ASN A 83 13.97 -0.43 9.07
CA ASN A 83 14.24 -1.81 8.67
C ASN A 83 12.91 -2.50 8.34
N GLU A 84 12.99 -3.73 7.83
CA GLU A 84 11.84 -4.54 7.42
C GLU A 84 10.85 -4.80 8.57
N ASP A 85 11.37 -5.06 9.78
CA ASP A 85 10.59 -5.42 10.98
C ASP A 85 9.75 -4.25 11.50
N LEU A 86 10.34 -3.06 11.56
CA LEU A 86 9.62 -1.83 11.88
C LEU A 86 8.58 -1.51 10.81
N GLY A 87 8.91 -1.73 9.53
CA GLY A 87 7.92 -1.58 8.46
C GLY A 87 6.74 -2.53 8.63
N ALA A 88 6.98 -3.80 8.97
CA ALA A 88 5.93 -4.79 9.19
C ALA A 88 5.07 -4.42 10.39
N THR A 89 5.70 -3.93 11.47
CA THR A 89 5.01 -3.48 12.68
C THR A 89 4.14 -2.25 12.42
N THR A 90 4.60 -1.30 11.60
CA THR A 90 3.80 -0.13 11.19
C THR A 90 2.55 -0.57 10.43
N VAL A 91 2.70 -1.48 9.47
CA VAL A 91 1.57 -2.01 8.70
C VAL A 91 0.61 -2.77 9.60
N TRP A 92 1.10 -3.64 10.48
CA TRP A 92 0.27 -4.37 11.44
C TRP A 92 -0.48 -3.41 12.37
N GLY A 93 0.19 -2.40 12.93
CA GLY A 93 -0.44 -1.42 13.81
C GLY A 93 -1.59 -0.66 13.14
N SER A 94 -1.50 -0.41 11.83
CA SER A 94 -2.60 0.23 11.08
C SER A 94 -3.90 -0.57 11.10
N GLN A 95 -3.82 -1.90 11.21
CA GLN A 95 -4.97 -2.80 11.24
C GLN A 95 -5.68 -2.81 12.61
N LEU A 96 -5.05 -2.22 13.62
CA LEU A 96 -5.61 -2.10 14.97
C LEU A 96 -6.32 -0.77 15.20
N ALA A 97 -6.24 0.16 14.23
CA ALA A 97 -6.75 1.53 14.35
C ALA A 97 -8.23 1.58 14.76
N ASN A 98 -9.09 0.77 14.14
CA ASN A 98 -10.54 0.75 14.42
C ASN A 98 -10.95 -0.30 15.46
N ARG A 99 -10.06 -1.24 15.78
CA ARG A 99 -10.33 -2.29 16.78
C ARG A 99 -10.10 -1.80 18.20
N ASN A 100 -9.06 -0.99 18.39
CA ASN A 100 -8.61 -0.57 19.71
C ASN A 100 -8.79 0.94 19.93
N PHE A 101 -9.11 1.71 18.88
CA PHE A 101 -9.23 3.16 18.91
C PHE A 101 -10.37 3.66 18.03
N ASP A 102 -10.68 4.95 18.15
CA ASP A 102 -11.60 5.67 17.27
C ASP A 102 -10.82 6.17 16.04
N GLY A 103 -10.67 5.30 15.04
CA GLY A 103 -9.89 5.60 13.85
C GLY A 103 -10.58 6.61 12.93
N LYS A 104 -9.77 7.39 12.21
CA LYS A 104 -10.23 8.45 11.30
C LYS A 104 -10.97 7.93 10.05
N PHE A 105 -10.76 6.66 9.70
CA PHE A 105 -11.20 6.04 8.44
C PHE A 105 -11.98 4.76 8.73
N ASP A 106 -12.83 4.36 7.79
CA ASP A 106 -13.64 3.14 7.89
C ASP A 106 -12.79 1.85 8.00
N GLY A 107 -11.63 1.85 7.35
CA GLY A 107 -10.66 0.77 7.29
C GLY A 107 -9.32 1.27 6.75
N VAL A 108 -8.27 0.47 6.94
CA VAL A 108 -6.93 0.78 6.45
C VAL A 108 -6.37 -0.38 5.65
N LEU A 109 -6.01 -0.13 4.40
CA LEU A 109 -5.24 -1.06 3.57
C LEU A 109 -3.76 -0.96 3.94
N GLY A 110 -3.16 -2.05 4.36
CA GLY A 110 -1.73 -2.16 4.60
C GLY A 110 -0.99 -2.64 3.37
N MET A 111 0.16 -2.04 3.07
CA MET A 111 1.14 -2.65 2.16
C MET A 111 2.51 -2.66 2.81
N TRP A 112 3.06 -3.86 2.97
CA TRP A 112 4.42 -4.06 3.40
C TRP A 112 5.32 -4.41 2.23
N TYR A 113 6.59 -4.01 2.29
CA TYR A 113 7.61 -4.52 1.36
C TYR A 113 8.95 -4.73 2.05
N GLY A 114 9.63 -5.80 1.66
CA GLY A 114 10.95 -6.17 2.14
C GLY A 114 11.56 -7.24 1.24
N LYS A 115 12.80 -7.64 1.52
CA LYS A 115 13.48 -8.71 0.77
C LYS A 115 13.93 -9.84 1.67
N ALA A 116 13.97 -11.06 1.14
CA ALA A 116 14.43 -12.32 1.74
C ALA A 116 14.90 -12.26 3.22
N PRO A 117 16.14 -11.84 3.59
CA PRO A 117 16.56 -11.84 5.00
C PRO A 117 15.73 -10.95 5.93
N GLY A 118 15.16 -9.89 5.38
CA GLY A 118 14.22 -9.00 6.07
C GLY A 118 12.89 -9.68 6.34
N VAL A 119 12.37 -10.48 5.40
CA VAL A 119 11.16 -11.31 5.61
C VAL A 119 11.38 -12.28 6.77
N ASP A 120 12.52 -12.98 6.78
CA ASP A 120 12.85 -13.92 7.85
C ASP A 120 12.91 -13.22 9.22
N ARG A 121 13.50 -12.01 9.26
CA ARG A 121 13.60 -11.20 10.48
C ARG A 121 12.24 -10.69 10.96
N SER A 122 11.38 -10.27 10.04
CA SER A 122 10.03 -9.77 10.31
C SER A 122 9.01 -10.88 10.58
N GLY A 123 9.44 -12.15 10.58
CA GLY A 123 8.56 -13.30 10.71
C GLY A 123 7.71 -13.29 11.97
N ASP A 124 8.20 -12.77 13.10
CA ASP A 124 7.42 -12.66 14.33
C ASP A 124 6.26 -11.66 14.19
N ALA A 125 6.55 -10.44 13.70
CA ALA A 125 5.53 -9.42 13.43
C ALA A 125 4.48 -9.91 12.43
N ILE A 126 4.92 -10.54 11.33
CA ILE A 126 4.03 -11.10 10.30
C ILE A 126 3.16 -12.23 10.90
N ARG A 127 3.75 -13.11 11.70
CA ARG A 127 3.01 -14.20 12.36
C ARG A 127 1.95 -13.66 13.30
N HIS A 128 2.30 -12.70 14.16
CA HIS A 128 1.34 -12.09 15.06
C HIS A 128 0.25 -11.33 14.32
N ALA A 129 0.58 -10.60 13.25
CA ALA A 129 -0.41 -9.95 12.40
C ALA A 129 -1.39 -10.95 11.78
N ASN A 130 -0.90 -12.09 11.28
CA ASN A 130 -1.76 -13.14 10.71
C ASN A 130 -2.68 -13.77 11.76
N VAL A 131 -2.19 -14.00 12.98
CA VAL A 131 -3.01 -14.54 14.09
C VAL A 131 -4.06 -13.54 14.57
N CYS A 132 -3.71 -12.26 14.68
CA CYS A 132 -4.63 -11.20 15.09
C CYS A 132 -5.66 -10.88 13.99
N GLY A 133 -5.30 -11.11 12.72
CA GLY A 133 -6.11 -10.77 11.57
C GLY A 133 -6.15 -9.28 11.26
N VAL A 134 -6.74 -8.96 10.11
CA VAL A 134 -6.91 -7.59 9.59
C VAL A 134 -8.30 -7.04 9.89
N ASP A 135 -8.48 -5.73 9.74
CA ASP A 135 -9.79 -5.09 9.84
C ASP A 135 -10.72 -5.60 8.70
N PRO A 136 -12.02 -5.86 8.94
CA PRO A 136 -12.93 -6.33 7.90
C PRO A 136 -13.10 -5.39 6.70
N LYS A 137 -12.87 -4.09 6.88
CA LYS A 137 -12.89 -3.08 5.81
C LYS A 137 -11.50 -2.68 5.34
N GLY A 138 -10.45 -3.34 5.86
CA GLY A 138 -9.06 -3.15 5.47
C GLY A 138 -8.53 -4.34 4.69
N GLY A 139 -7.27 -4.67 4.93
CA GLY A 139 -6.57 -5.75 4.25
C GLY A 139 -5.08 -5.47 4.23
N VAL A 140 -4.25 -6.50 4.03
CA VAL A 140 -2.79 -6.32 3.94
C VAL A 140 -2.24 -7.07 2.73
N LEU A 141 -1.43 -6.37 1.95
CA LEU A 141 -0.55 -6.93 0.93
C LEU A 141 0.88 -7.04 1.49
N LEU A 142 1.47 -8.24 1.42
CA LEU A 142 2.84 -8.54 1.84
C LEU A 142 3.74 -8.81 0.63
#